data_AF-I0AJG4-F1
#
_entry.id   AF-I0AJG4-F1
#
_cell.length_a   1.000
_cell.length_b   1.000
_cell.length_c   1.000
_cell.angle_alpha   90.00
_cell.angle_beta   90.00
_cell.angle_gamma   90.00
#
_symmetry.space_group_name_H-M   'P 1'
#
loop_
_entity.id
_entity.type
_entity.pdbx_description
1 polymer ?
#
loop_
_entity_poly.entity_id
_entity_poly.type
_entity_poly.pdbx_seq_one_letter_code
_entity_poly.pdbx_strand_id
1 'polypeptide(L)' 'MIRDLNDRLFNFAVNVLKFLPKLPSTPEFKVIRYQLSKSSTSSGANYSPRQI' A
#
# COMPACT_ATOMS: atom_id res chain seq x y z
N MET A 1 9.01 5.28 22.67
CA MET A 1 8.40 5.99 21.52
C MET A 1 9.07 5.50 20.24
N ILE A 2 8.75 4.28 19.80
CA ILE A 2 9.04 3.78 18.46
C ILE A 2 7.73 3.99 17.71
N ARG A 3 7.66 4.95 16.79
CA ARG A 3 6.48 5.07 15.93
C ARG A 3 6.53 3.89 14.98
N ASP A 4 5.69 2.90 15.25
CA ASP A 4 5.80 1.54 14.75
C ASP A 4 5.88 1.54 13.22
N LEU A 5 6.87 0.83 12.66
CA LEU A 5 6.97 0.64 11.22
C LEU A 5 5.69 -0.03 10.70
N ASN A 6 5.05 -0.87 11.53
CA ASN A 6 3.74 -1.44 11.25
C ASN A 6 2.67 -0.35 10.99
N ASP A 7 2.53 0.61 11.90
CA ASP A 7 1.57 1.72 11.75
C ASP A 7 1.83 2.54 10.49
N ARG A 8 3.09 2.76 10.14
CA ARG A 8 3.47 3.49 8.92
C ARG A 8 3.11 2.70 7.67
N LEU A 9 3.33 1.40 7.65
CA LEU A 9 2.99 0.53 6.53
C LEU A 9 1.47 0.38 6.38
N PHE A 10 0.74 0.27 7.49
CA PHE A 10 -0.72 0.29 7.50
C PHE A 10 -1.27 1.59 6.93
N ASN A 11 -0.81 2.73 7.43
CA ASN A 11 -1.25 4.05 6.94
C ASN A 11 -0.87 4.26 5.47
N PHE A 12 0.31 3.79 5.04
CA PHE A 12 0.71 3.82 3.64
C PHE A 12 -0.26 3.03 2.76
N ALA A 13 -0.58 1.78 3.10
CA ALA A 13 -1.53 0.96 2.36
C ALA A 13 -2.92 1.62 2.27
N VAL A 14 -3.44 2.13 3.39
CA VAL A 14 -4.72 2.84 3.45
C VAL A 14 -4.72 4.08 2.54
N ASN A 15 -3.63 4.87 2.57
CA ASN A 15 -3.53 6.07 1.75
C ASN A 15 -3.44 5.75 0.25
N VAL A 16 -2.71 4.70 -0.13
CA VAL A 16 -2.67 4.23 -1.52
C VAL A 16 -4.08 3.82 -1.96
N LEU A 17 -4.78 2.97 -1.20
CA LEU A 17 -6.14 2.52 -1.56
C LEU A 17 -7.14 3.67 -1.67
N LYS A 18 -7.01 4.72 -0.84
CA LYS A 18 -7.82 5.96 -0.95
C LYS A 18 -7.44 6.83 -2.14
N PHE A 19 -6.20 6.75 -2.64
CA PHE A 19 -5.71 7.49 -3.80
C PHE A 19 -6.13 6.85 -5.13
N LEU A 20 -6.14 5.52 -5.23
CA LEU A 20 -6.42 4.80 -6.50
C LEU A 20 -7.74 5.19 -7.20
N PRO A 21 -8.85 5.50 -6.49
CA PRO A 21 -10.07 6.00 -7.13
C PRO A 21 -9.90 7.34 -7.84
N LYS A 22 -8.89 8.14 -7.49
CA LYS A 22 -8.60 9.45 -8.09
C LYS A 22 -7.86 9.35 -9.43
N LEU A 23 -7.36 8.16 -9.80
CA LEU A 23 -6.69 7.94 -11.07
C LEU A 23 -7.70 7.90 -12.24
N PRO A 24 -7.29 8.25 -13.48
CA PRO A 24 -8.16 8.21 -14.66
C PRO A 24 -8.77 6.83 -14.92
N SER A 25 -10.02 6.76 -15.37
CA SER A 25 -10.70 5.48 -15.66
C SER A 25 -10.36 4.92 -17.06
N THR A 26 -9.08 4.98 -17.46
CA THR A 26 -8.61 4.39 -18.72
C THR A 26 -8.12 2.95 -18.52
N PRO A 27 -8.03 2.14 -19.59
CA PRO A 27 -7.54 0.77 -19.52
C PRO A 27 -6.14 0.63 -18.89
N GLU A 28 -5.22 1.54 -19.20
CA GLU A 28 -3.84 1.53 -18.69
C GLU A 28 -3.82 1.68 -17.17
N PHE A 29 -4.68 2.57 -16.64
CA PHE A 29 -4.80 2.77 -15.20
C PHE A 29 -5.49 1.61 -14.48
N LYS A 30 -6.14 0.66 -15.17
CA LYS A 30 -6.62 -0.58 -14.51
C LYS A 30 -5.45 -1.41 -14.01
N VAL A 31 -4.41 -1.57 -14.84
CA VAL A 31 -3.19 -2.31 -14.48
C VAL A 31 -2.46 -1.62 -13.34
N ILE A 32 -2.31 -0.28 -13.42
CA ILE A 32 -1.65 0.51 -12.38
C ILE A 32 -2.37 0.38 -11.04
N ARG A 33 -3.71 0.49 -11.01
CA ARG A 33 -4.50 0.29 -9.78
C ARG A 33 -4.30 -1.10 -9.20
N TYR A 34 -4.35 -2.13 -10.03
CA TYR A 34 -4.18 -3.51 -9.57
C TYR A 34 -2.80 -3.71 -8.93
N GLN A 35 -1.73 -3.27 -9.59
CA GLN A 35 -0.37 -3.42 -9.10
C GLN A 35 -0.12 -2.63 -7.81
N LEU A 36 -0.57 -1.37 -7.75
CA LEU A 36 -0.41 -0.53 -6.56
C LEU A 36 -1.20 -1.04 -5.36
N SER A 37 -2.43 -1.54 -5.55
CA SER A 37 -3.21 -2.18 -4.48
C SER A 37 -2.46 -3.38 -3.89
N LYS A 38 -1.90 -4.23 -4.75
CA LYS A 38 -1.19 -5.45 -4.33
C LYS A 38 0.14 -5.15 -3.65
N SER A 39 0.97 -4.28 -4.24
CA SER A 39 2.30 -3.99 -3.69
C SER A 39 2.22 -3.23 -2.37
N SER A 40 1.33 -2.24 -2.26
CA SER A 40 1.20 -1.43 -1.03
C SER A 40 0.71 -2.22 0.18
N THR A 41 -0.22 -3.15 -0.02
CA THR A 41 -0.73 -4.02 1.06
C THR A 41 0.26 -5.14 1.43
N SER A 42 1.03 -5.63 0.45
CA SER A 42 2.08 -6.63 0.67
C SER A 42 3.20 -6.11 1.58
N SER A 43 3.56 -4.83 1.50
CA SER A 43 4.59 -4.24 2.37
C SER A 43 4.25 -4.33 3.87
N GLY A 44 2.97 -4.17 4.24
CA GLY A 44 2.51 -4.37 5.62
C GLY A 44 2.39 -5.85 6.01
N ALA A 45 1.91 -6.69 5.09
CA ALA A 45 1.77 -8.14 5.33
C ALA A 45 3.13 -8.85 5.50
N ASN A 46 4.17 -8.37 4.83
CA ASN A 46 5.53 -8.90 4.93
C ASN A 46 6.32 -8.32 6.11
N TYR A 47 5.75 -7.38 6.88
CA TYR A 47 6.44 -6.87 8.05
C TYR A 47 6.43 -7.92 9.17
N SER A 48 7.57 -8.58 9.35
CA SER A 48 7.88 -9.37 10.54
C SER A 48 8.92 -8.60 11.37
N PRO A 49 8.65 -8.28 12.65
CA PRO A 49 9.64 -7.66 13.53
C PRO A 49 10.93 -8.48 13.71
N ARG A 50 10.96 -9.74 13.25
CA ARG A 50 12.05 -10.71 13.43
C ARG A 50 13.08 -10.75 12.28
N GLN A 51 12.96 -9.92 11.25
CA GLN A 51 13.88 -9.93 10.10
C GLN A 51 14.86 -8.74 10.08
N ILE A 52 15.36 -8.35 11.24
CA ILE A 52 16.52 -7.44 11.38
C ILE A 52 17.49 -8.08 12.38
#